data_AF-A0A9W7YZ18-F1
#
_entry.id   AF-A0A9W7YZ18-F1
#
_cell.length_a   1.000
_cell.length_b   1.000
_cell.length_c   1.000
_cell.angle_alpha   90.00
_cell.angle_beta   90.00
_cell.angle_gamma   90.00
#
_symmetry.space_group_name_H-M   'P 1'
#
loop_
_entity.id
_entity.type
_entity.pdbx_description
1 polymer ?
#
loop_
_entity_poly.entity_id
_entity_poly.type
_entity_poly.pdbx_seq_one_letter_code
_entity_poly.pdbx_strand_id
1 'polypeptide(L)'
;MDCKSELQRIDANIDEDGVITVRCGIPGSNVLIDILPETREWPLRDKDIYDTCNRMVTERTQRLTYYKDLPFVLNDTTQAVVVRCGSSSTLVSRVAPPISKLSVYTPPPNSDTRTRNTTSISVSPEIPHSNRKPPNVIYLMLDAVSRRQFHRQLPRSAHILRTLHQPGVSQITELFRYHSVGFSTDNNTKAMFLGEIYPKNPNTLPIWAYFRDRGYITARIESGCEDWAKEYNGHNYPQQDFAVSNRSLDYELTAPFCLPEVFPDVGNPFGNFKGPYSIIARCLFGRYLHEWAFDYLYKLRRELRPQPAISQSTGKHRPYMVAVAFMEGHEATGE
;
A
#
# COMPACT_ATOMS: atom_id res chain seq x y z
N MET A 1 -14.37 -15.02 -13.05
CA MET A 1 -13.26 -15.87 -13.52
C MET A 1 -12.44 -16.18 -12.29
N ASP A 2 -12.26 -17.46 -11.99
CA ASP A 2 -11.53 -17.84 -10.78
C ASP A 2 -10.04 -17.87 -11.09
N CYS A 3 -9.21 -17.44 -10.13
CA CYS A 3 -7.78 -17.54 -10.27
C CYS A 3 -7.36 -19.01 -10.37
N LYS A 4 -6.70 -19.36 -11.47
CA LYS A 4 -6.15 -20.69 -11.65
C LYS A 4 -5.07 -20.93 -10.60
N SER A 5 -5.29 -21.91 -9.74
CA SER A 5 -4.29 -22.31 -8.75
C SER A 5 -2.99 -22.71 -9.43
N GLU A 6 -1.89 -22.43 -8.75
CA GLU A 6 -0.56 -22.89 -9.14
C GLU A 6 -0.51 -24.41 -9.26
N LEU A 7 0.20 -24.92 -10.26
CA LEU A 7 0.33 -26.36 -10.53
C LEU A 7 0.96 -27.11 -9.35
N GLN A 8 1.85 -26.43 -8.62
CA GLN A 8 2.55 -26.96 -7.48
C GLN A 8 2.29 -26.10 -6.26
N ARG A 9 2.01 -26.75 -5.12
CA ARG A 9 1.93 -26.09 -3.82
C ARG A 9 3.31 -25.56 -3.41
N ILE A 10 3.36 -24.29 -3.02
CA ILE A 10 4.54 -23.65 -2.46
C ILE A 10 4.18 -23.16 -1.07
N ASP A 11 4.81 -23.74 -0.04
CA ASP A 11 4.71 -23.22 1.33
C ASP A 11 5.97 -22.39 1.58
N ALA A 12 5.83 -21.07 1.62
CA ALA A 12 6.93 -20.15 1.85
C ALA A 12 6.58 -19.10 2.90
N ASN A 13 7.53 -18.77 3.77
CA ASN A 13 7.37 -17.79 4.84
C ASN A 13 8.67 -17.01 5.07
N ILE A 14 8.52 -15.74 5.44
CA ILE A 14 9.61 -14.91 5.94
C ILE A 14 9.35 -14.67 7.43
N ASP A 15 10.31 -15.00 8.29
CA ASP A 15 10.18 -14.74 9.73
C ASP A 15 10.56 -13.28 10.12
N GLU A 16 10.53 -12.98 11.41
CA GLU A 16 10.81 -11.65 11.95
C GLU A 16 12.26 -11.21 11.72
N ASP A 17 13.20 -12.16 11.65
CA ASP A 17 14.62 -11.94 11.34
C ASP A 17 14.89 -11.88 9.84
N GLY A 18 13.88 -12.18 9.01
CA GLY A 18 14.00 -12.16 7.55
C GLY A 18 14.57 -13.42 6.93
N VAL A 19 14.62 -14.51 7.68
CA VAL A 19 14.98 -15.81 7.13
C VAL A 19 13.82 -16.31 6.29
N ILE A 20 14.11 -16.64 5.03
CA ILE A 20 13.15 -17.28 4.15
C ILE A 20 13.21 -18.79 4.35
N THR A 21 12.04 -19.37 4.56
CA THR A 21 11.84 -20.83 4.49
C THR A 21 10.95 -21.15 3.30
N VAL A 22 11.40 -22.08 2.43
CA VAL A 22 10.64 -22.53 1.26
C VAL A 22 10.51 -24.05 1.26
N ARG A 23 9.28 -24.52 1.03
CA ARG A 23 8.97 -25.93 0.75
C ARG A 23 8.16 -26.03 -0.54
N CYS A 24 8.78 -26.65 -1.53
CA CYS A 24 8.18 -26.94 -2.82
C CYS A 24 7.49 -28.31 -2.77
N GLY A 25 6.27 -28.44 -3.32
CA GLY A 25 5.53 -29.71 -3.34
C GLY A 25 6.19 -30.87 -4.11
N ILE A 26 7.06 -30.58 -5.07
CA ILE A 26 7.86 -31.55 -5.82
C ILE A 26 9.29 -31.58 -5.21
N PRO A 27 9.75 -32.71 -4.69
CA PRO A 27 11.11 -32.86 -4.19
C PRO A 27 12.15 -32.60 -5.29
N GLY A 28 13.23 -31.88 -4.96
CA GLY A 28 14.32 -31.59 -5.89
C GLY A 28 14.04 -30.48 -6.92
N SER A 29 12.90 -29.77 -6.82
CA SER A 29 12.69 -28.57 -7.62
C SER A 29 13.79 -27.53 -7.35
N ASN A 30 14.36 -26.98 -8.43
CA ASN A 30 15.18 -25.77 -8.32
C ASN A 30 14.31 -24.63 -7.79
N VAL A 31 14.77 -24.01 -6.70
CA VAL A 31 14.07 -22.90 -6.05
C VAL A 31 14.79 -21.60 -6.36
N LEU A 32 14.04 -20.64 -6.90
CA LEU A 32 14.52 -19.30 -7.17
C LEU A 32 13.75 -18.30 -6.30
N ILE A 33 14.44 -17.27 -5.85
CA ILE A 33 13.87 -16.15 -5.10
C ILE A 33 14.14 -14.88 -5.89
N ASP A 34 13.08 -14.23 -6.32
CA ASP A 34 13.13 -12.89 -6.91
C ASP A 34 12.88 -11.87 -5.80
N ILE A 35 13.95 -11.20 -5.37
CA ILE A 35 13.89 -10.14 -4.36
C ILE A 35 13.39 -8.87 -5.02
N LEU A 36 12.20 -8.43 -4.63
CA LEU A 36 11.59 -7.22 -5.16
C LEU A 36 12.22 -5.98 -4.52
N PRO A 37 12.46 -4.91 -5.29
CA PRO A 37 13.10 -3.73 -4.77
C PRO A 37 12.17 -2.92 -3.86
N GLU A 38 12.76 -2.23 -2.88
CA GLU A 38 12.09 -1.19 -2.11
C GLU A 38 11.91 0.05 -3.00
N THR A 39 10.66 0.48 -3.21
CA THR A 39 10.35 1.61 -4.10
C THR A 39 10.30 2.94 -3.36
N ARG A 40 10.11 2.94 -2.03
CA ARG A 40 9.87 4.17 -1.25
C ARG A 40 10.94 5.24 -1.42
N GLU A 41 12.20 4.83 -1.60
CA GLU A 41 13.36 5.72 -1.70
C GLU A 41 13.70 6.13 -3.14
N TRP A 42 12.91 5.69 -4.13
CA TRP A 42 13.17 6.02 -5.52
C TRP A 42 12.83 7.49 -5.82
N PRO A 43 13.63 8.16 -6.66
CA PRO A 43 13.29 9.49 -7.14
C PRO A 43 12.01 9.44 -7.98
N LEU A 44 11.26 10.54 -8.01
CA LEU A 44 9.97 10.60 -8.70
C LEU A 44 10.06 10.18 -10.18
N ARG A 45 11.14 10.54 -10.89
CA ARG A 45 11.35 10.14 -12.30
C ARG A 45 11.40 8.62 -12.53
N ASP A 46 11.84 7.85 -11.53
CA ASP A 46 11.94 6.38 -11.61
C ASP A 46 10.59 5.71 -11.26
N LYS A 47 9.59 6.50 -10.85
CA LYS A 47 8.25 6.04 -10.46
C LYS A 47 7.17 6.46 -11.44
N ASP A 48 7.53 6.78 -12.68
CA ASP A 48 6.57 7.13 -13.73
C ASP A 48 5.87 5.86 -14.22
N ILE A 49 4.56 5.74 -14.02
CA ILE A 49 3.82 4.53 -14.41
C ILE A 49 3.81 4.32 -15.92
N TYR A 50 3.84 5.40 -16.72
CA TYR A 50 3.76 5.32 -18.18
C TYR A 50 5.09 4.93 -18.82
N ASP A 51 6.20 5.28 -18.17
CA ASP A 51 7.52 5.21 -18.80
C ASP A 51 8.51 4.26 -18.11
N THR A 52 8.49 4.19 -16.78
CA THR A 52 9.64 3.65 -16.03
C THR A 52 9.30 2.70 -14.90
N CYS A 53 8.24 2.89 -14.12
CA CYS A 53 8.11 2.23 -12.81
C CYS A 53 8.11 0.69 -12.89
N ASN A 54 7.26 0.10 -13.75
CA ASN A 54 7.21 -1.36 -13.95
C ASN A 54 8.55 -1.91 -14.45
N ARG A 55 9.16 -1.24 -15.44
CA ARG A 55 10.44 -1.63 -15.99
C ARG A 55 11.55 -1.57 -14.94
N MET A 56 11.60 -0.49 -14.15
CA MET A 56 12.57 -0.32 -13.08
C MET A 56 12.40 -1.37 -11.98
N VAL A 57 11.16 -1.78 -11.66
CA VAL A 57 10.91 -2.89 -10.72
C VAL A 57 11.47 -4.19 -11.28
N THR A 58 11.17 -4.51 -12.54
CA THR A 58 11.68 -5.72 -13.20
C THR A 58 13.21 -5.72 -13.29
N GLU A 59 13.82 -4.61 -13.71
CA GLU A 59 15.27 -4.45 -13.86
C GLU A 59 16.02 -4.52 -12.52
N ARG A 60 15.45 -3.95 -11.45
CA ARG A 60 16.06 -3.96 -10.10
C ARG A 60 15.71 -5.19 -9.28
N THR A 61 14.84 -6.08 -9.77
CA THR A 61 14.52 -7.34 -9.11
C THR A 61 15.73 -8.27 -9.18
N GLN A 62 16.20 -8.74 -8.02
CA GLN A 62 17.36 -9.60 -7.94
C GLN A 62 16.92 -11.07 -7.85
N ARG A 63 17.30 -11.88 -8.83
CA ARG A 63 17.03 -13.32 -8.85
C ARG A 63 18.19 -14.09 -8.25
N LEU A 64 17.92 -14.83 -7.18
CA LEU A 64 18.91 -15.65 -6.47
C LEU A 64 18.43 -17.10 -6.36
N THR A 65 19.38 -18.04 -6.38
CA THR A 65 19.12 -19.45 -6.11
C THR A 65 18.97 -19.67 -4.61
N TYR A 66 17.92 -20.40 -4.21
CA TYR A 66 17.71 -20.79 -2.82
C TYR A 66 18.27 -22.17 -2.54
N TYR A 67 19.16 -22.25 -1.55
CA TYR A 67 19.76 -23.50 -1.09
C TYR A 67 19.16 -23.89 0.26
N LYS A 68 18.45 -25.01 0.30
CA LYS A 68 17.69 -25.45 1.49
C LYS A 68 18.55 -25.62 2.76
N ASP A 69 19.83 -25.94 2.57
CA ASP A 69 20.77 -26.22 3.67
C ASP A 69 21.45 -24.96 4.20
N LEU A 70 21.18 -23.78 3.60
CA LEU A 70 21.76 -22.50 4.01
C LEU A 70 20.63 -21.52 4.39
N PRO A 71 20.77 -20.77 5.51
CA PRO A 71 19.83 -19.72 5.83
C PRO A 71 19.85 -18.64 4.75
N PHE A 72 18.71 -18.36 4.14
CA PHE A 72 18.55 -17.27 3.19
C PHE A 72 17.96 -16.07 3.93
N VAL A 73 18.81 -15.11 4.31
CA VAL A 73 18.41 -13.94 5.09
C VAL A 73 18.22 -12.74 4.18
N LEU A 74 17.04 -12.13 4.23
CA LEU A 74 16.74 -10.90 3.49
C LEU A 74 17.26 -9.66 4.20
N ASN A 75 17.62 -8.64 3.42
CA ASN A 75 17.93 -7.31 3.95
C ASN A 75 16.75 -6.74 4.76
N ASP A 76 17.07 -5.98 5.81
CA ASP A 76 16.11 -5.36 6.74
C ASP A 76 15.04 -4.46 6.08
N THR A 77 15.22 -4.08 4.81
CA THR A 77 14.29 -3.27 4.02
C THR A 77 13.46 -4.06 3.01
N THR A 78 13.78 -5.33 2.77
CA THR A 78 13.03 -6.14 1.79
C THR A 78 11.64 -6.48 2.32
N GLN A 79 10.62 -5.91 1.68
CA GLN A 79 9.21 -6.12 2.04
C GLN A 79 8.55 -7.30 1.31
N ALA A 80 9.03 -7.67 0.13
CA ALA A 80 8.40 -8.73 -0.66
C ALA A 80 9.39 -9.48 -1.56
N VAL A 81 9.10 -10.75 -1.79
CA VAL A 81 9.83 -11.63 -2.71
C VAL A 81 8.85 -12.50 -3.49
N VAL A 82 9.23 -12.89 -4.70
CA VAL A 82 8.56 -13.97 -5.43
C VAL A 82 9.38 -15.24 -5.28
N VAL A 83 8.75 -16.27 -4.74
CA VAL A 83 9.36 -17.61 -4.62
C VAL A 83 8.89 -18.45 -5.80
N ARG A 84 9.82 -19.05 -6.54
CA ARG A 84 9.53 -19.89 -7.69
C ARG A 84 10.01 -21.32 -7.45
N CYS A 85 9.10 -22.28 -7.62
CA CYS A 85 9.36 -23.72 -7.60
C CYS A 85 9.03 -24.28 -8.98
N GLY A 86 10.02 -24.47 -9.84
CA GLY A 86 9.78 -24.89 -11.23
C GLY A 86 8.95 -23.85 -12.00
N SER A 87 7.79 -24.26 -12.52
CA SER A 87 6.87 -23.36 -13.23
C SER A 87 5.91 -22.60 -12.31
N SER A 88 5.81 -22.97 -11.03
CA SER A 88 4.92 -22.32 -10.09
C SER A 88 5.61 -21.23 -9.30
N SER A 89 4.84 -20.20 -8.96
CA SER A 89 5.35 -19.03 -8.23
C SER A 89 4.39 -18.64 -7.11
N THR A 90 4.88 -17.95 -6.08
CA THR A 90 4.05 -17.33 -5.04
C THR A 90 4.71 -16.05 -4.55
N LEU A 91 3.92 -15.05 -4.21
CA LEU A 91 4.40 -13.86 -3.52
C LEU A 91 4.51 -14.16 -2.02
N VAL A 92 5.57 -13.66 -1.38
CA VAL A 92 5.69 -13.66 0.08
C VAL A 92 6.09 -12.27 0.51
N SER A 93 5.29 -11.67 1.40
CA SER A 93 5.52 -10.33 1.92
C SER A 93 5.77 -10.34 3.43
N ARG A 94 6.48 -9.32 3.92
CA ARG A 94 6.70 -9.03 5.34
C ARG A 94 6.72 -7.52 5.58
N VAL A 95 6.50 -7.14 6.82
CA VAL A 95 6.66 -5.74 7.27
C VAL A 95 8.13 -5.52 7.57
N ALA A 96 8.79 -4.67 6.79
CA ALA A 96 10.22 -4.41 6.90
C ALA A 96 10.49 -2.92 6.66
N PRO A 97 11.33 -2.26 7.50
CA PRO A 97 11.94 -2.79 8.71
C PRO A 97 10.92 -3.03 9.85
N PRO A 98 11.26 -3.83 10.87
CA PRO A 98 10.43 -3.97 12.07
C PRO A 98 10.12 -2.61 12.71
N ILE A 99 8.91 -2.44 13.24
CA ILE A 99 8.45 -1.17 13.84
C ILE A 99 9.36 -0.73 14.99
N SER A 100 9.92 -1.68 15.74
CA SER A 100 10.87 -1.41 16.82
C SER A 100 12.16 -0.73 16.34
N LYS A 101 12.51 -0.88 15.07
CA LYS A 101 13.67 -0.23 14.42
C LYS A 101 13.29 1.11 13.77
N LEU A 102 12.01 1.49 13.72
CA LEU A 102 11.60 2.78 13.14
C LEU A 102 11.93 3.94 14.08
N SER A 103 12.74 4.88 13.58
CA SER A 103 12.94 6.16 14.25
C SER A 103 11.66 7.01 14.22
N VAL A 104 11.56 7.93 15.19
CA VAL A 104 10.52 8.97 15.15
C VAL A 104 10.91 9.97 14.07
N TYR A 105 10.10 10.04 13.01
CA TYR A 105 10.32 10.99 11.94
C TYR A 105 10.17 12.43 12.45
N THR A 106 11.16 13.27 12.16
CA THR A 106 11.12 14.71 12.43
C THR A 106 11.17 15.44 11.10
N PRO A 107 10.10 16.13 10.68
CA PRO A 107 10.12 16.85 9.42
C PRO A 107 11.13 18.00 9.45
N PRO A 108 11.83 18.27 8.32
CA PRO A 108 12.61 19.48 8.15
C PRO A 108 11.75 20.74 8.41
N PRO A 109 12.27 21.79 9.09
CA PRO A 109 11.49 22.96 9.50
C PRO A 109 10.73 23.66 8.36
N ASN A 110 11.32 23.71 7.17
CA ASN A 110 10.74 24.32 5.98
C ASN A 110 9.63 23.47 5.32
N SER A 111 9.45 22.23 5.77
CA SER A 111 8.50 21.28 5.20
C SER A 111 7.51 20.73 6.24
N ASP A 112 7.62 21.17 7.48
CA ASP A 112 6.80 20.74 8.59
C ASP A 112 5.34 21.20 8.42
N THR A 113 4.43 20.25 8.20
CA THR A 113 3.01 20.53 8.01
C THR A 113 2.28 20.96 9.30
N ARG A 114 2.99 21.05 10.44
CA ARG A 114 2.46 21.56 11.70
C ARG A 114 2.58 23.07 11.82
N THR A 115 3.57 23.68 11.15
CA THR A 115 3.92 25.11 11.32
C THR A 115 3.22 26.03 10.32
N ARG A 116 2.59 25.49 9.27
CA ARG A 116 1.80 26.28 8.32
C ARG A 116 0.65 26.94 9.08
N ASN A 117 0.82 28.24 9.36
CA ASN A 117 -0.10 29.16 10.01
C ASN A 117 -1.57 28.73 9.89
N THR A 118 -2.03 27.88 10.80
CA THR A 118 -3.37 28.04 11.34
C THR A 118 -3.36 29.44 11.93
N THR A 119 -3.91 30.41 11.18
CA THR A 119 -4.72 31.45 11.82
C THR A 119 -5.45 30.73 12.94
N SER A 120 -5.14 31.12 14.16
CA SER A 120 -5.67 30.51 15.37
C SER A 120 -7.18 30.59 15.30
N ILE A 121 -7.80 29.60 14.66
CA ILE A 121 -9.15 29.20 14.98
C ILE A 121 -8.98 28.82 16.44
N SER A 122 -9.38 29.75 17.30
CA SER A 122 -9.56 29.55 18.72
C SER A 122 -10.59 28.44 18.83
N VAL A 123 -10.12 27.21 18.72
CA VAL A 123 -10.89 26.03 19.05
C VAL A 123 -11.14 26.21 20.53
N SER A 124 -12.37 26.61 20.87
CA SER A 124 -12.77 26.89 22.23
C SER A 124 -12.22 25.78 23.14
N PRO A 125 -11.52 26.11 24.24
CA PRO A 125 -10.92 25.11 25.14
C PRO A 125 -11.96 24.17 25.76
N GLU A 126 -13.25 24.39 25.50
CA GLU A 126 -14.38 23.57 25.90
C GLU A 126 -14.61 22.31 25.05
N ILE A 127 -13.80 21.99 24.03
CA ILE A 127 -13.89 20.66 23.41
C ILE A 127 -13.17 19.65 24.32
N PRO A 128 -13.87 18.70 24.99
CA PRO A 128 -13.29 17.72 25.92
C PRO A 128 -12.42 16.64 25.24
N HIS A 129 -11.85 16.94 24.06
CA HIS A 129 -11.12 15.99 23.22
C HIS A 129 -9.60 16.15 23.30
N SER A 130 -9.06 17.17 23.97
CA SER A 130 -7.61 17.38 24.10
C SER A 130 -6.88 16.26 24.86
N ASN A 131 -7.59 15.46 25.65
CA ASN A 131 -7.05 14.30 26.38
C ASN A 131 -7.23 12.96 25.65
N ARG A 132 -7.80 12.93 24.44
CA ARG A 132 -8.04 11.67 23.73
C ARG A 132 -6.78 11.21 23.00
N LYS A 133 -6.45 9.92 23.11
CA LYS A 133 -5.39 9.30 22.30
C LYS A 133 -5.73 9.47 20.82
N PRO A 134 -4.76 9.84 19.95
CA PRO A 134 -5.02 9.94 18.53
C PRO A 134 -5.54 8.61 17.96
N PRO A 135 -6.55 8.62 17.09
CA PRO A 135 -7.10 7.39 16.52
C PRO A 135 -6.13 6.80 15.49
N ASN A 136 -6.21 5.48 15.31
CA ASN A 136 -5.61 4.83 14.15
C ASN A 136 -6.53 5.01 12.93
N VAL A 137 -5.93 5.23 11.76
CA VAL A 137 -6.63 5.49 10.51
C VAL A 137 -6.28 4.41 9.51
N ILE A 138 -7.30 3.77 8.93
CA ILE A 138 -7.17 2.92 7.75
C ILE A 138 -8.06 3.54 6.69
N TYR A 139 -7.45 3.89 5.58
CA TYR A 139 -8.09 4.47 4.42
C TYR A 139 -8.07 3.45 3.28
N LEU A 140 -9.27 3.04 2.82
CA LEU A 140 -9.44 2.10 1.73
C LEU A 140 -10.05 2.83 0.54
N MET A 141 -9.38 2.81 -0.60
CA MET A 141 -9.83 3.37 -1.88
C MET A 141 -10.12 2.23 -2.85
N LEU A 142 -11.27 2.28 -3.52
CA LEU A 142 -11.68 1.32 -4.53
C LEU A 142 -11.96 2.06 -5.83
N ASP A 143 -11.30 1.66 -6.92
CA ASP A 143 -11.49 2.23 -8.26
C ASP A 143 -11.99 1.15 -9.24
N ALA A 144 -12.98 1.37 -10.11
CA ALA A 144 -14.00 2.41 -10.12
C ALA A 144 -15.35 1.80 -9.67
N VAL A 145 -15.87 2.23 -8.51
CA VAL A 145 -17.12 1.71 -7.95
C VAL A 145 -18.17 2.81 -7.82
N SER A 146 -19.33 2.64 -8.46
CA SER A 146 -20.50 3.47 -8.16
C SER A 146 -21.28 2.95 -6.95
N ARG A 147 -21.92 3.85 -6.20
CA ARG A 147 -22.75 3.47 -5.03
C ARG A 147 -23.82 2.43 -5.35
N ARG A 148 -24.46 2.56 -6.52
CA ARG A 148 -25.48 1.59 -6.97
C ARG A 148 -24.86 0.22 -7.22
N GLN A 149 -23.71 0.17 -7.89
CA GLN A 149 -23.03 -1.10 -8.15
C GLN A 149 -22.43 -1.72 -6.90
N PHE A 150 -21.92 -0.93 -5.93
CA PHE A 150 -21.43 -1.46 -4.66
C PHE A 150 -22.48 -2.36 -3.98
N HIS A 151 -23.72 -1.89 -3.86
CA HIS A 151 -24.79 -2.70 -3.26
C HIS A 151 -25.26 -3.86 -4.14
N ARG A 152 -25.09 -3.77 -5.46
CA ARG A 152 -25.54 -4.81 -6.41
C ARG A 152 -24.51 -5.93 -6.58
N GLN A 153 -23.24 -5.58 -6.74
CA GLN A 153 -22.15 -6.48 -7.09
C GLN A 153 -21.37 -6.94 -5.87
N LEU A 154 -21.36 -6.16 -4.79
CA LEU A 154 -20.68 -6.48 -3.54
C LEU A 154 -21.68 -6.61 -2.35
N PRO A 155 -22.75 -7.42 -2.48
CA PRO A 155 -23.78 -7.51 -1.46
C PRO A 155 -23.25 -8.07 -0.14
N ARG A 156 -22.25 -8.96 -0.19
CA ARG A 156 -21.58 -9.51 0.99
C ARG A 156 -20.81 -8.42 1.73
N SER A 157 -20.01 -7.62 1.03
CA SER A 157 -19.27 -6.49 1.60
C SER A 157 -20.21 -5.46 2.21
N ALA A 158 -21.28 -5.08 1.49
CA ALA A 158 -22.31 -4.18 2.01
C ALA A 158 -23.00 -4.74 3.26
N HIS A 159 -23.26 -6.05 3.30
CA HIS A 159 -23.83 -6.69 4.49
C HIS A 159 -22.86 -6.66 5.67
N ILE A 160 -21.59 -7.05 5.47
CA ILE A 160 -20.56 -7.02 6.52
C ILE A 160 -20.42 -5.61 7.10
N LEU A 161 -20.34 -4.58 6.26
CA LEU A 161 -20.27 -3.19 6.73
C LEU A 161 -21.47 -2.81 7.62
N ARG A 162 -22.68 -3.30 7.33
CA ARG A 162 -23.84 -3.06 8.21
C ARG A 162 -23.69 -3.76 9.56
N THR A 163 -23.15 -4.97 9.60
CA THR A 163 -22.94 -5.72 10.86
C THR A 163 -21.88 -5.11 11.77
N LEU A 164 -20.98 -4.31 11.21
CA LEU A 164 -19.96 -3.60 11.97
C LEU A 164 -20.53 -2.38 12.74
N HIS A 165 -21.79 -1.98 12.52
CA HIS A 165 -22.43 -0.94 13.31
C HIS A 165 -23.01 -1.53 14.59
N GLN A 166 -22.43 -1.15 15.73
CA GLN A 166 -22.88 -1.59 17.06
C GLN A 166 -22.99 -0.37 17.95
N PRO A 167 -24.20 0.19 18.17
CA PRO A 167 -24.39 1.38 18.99
C PRO A 167 -23.68 1.27 20.35
N GLY A 168 -22.88 2.28 20.70
CA GLY A 168 -22.04 2.30 21.91
C GLY A 168 -20.66 1.65 21.78
N VAL A 169 -20.41 0.86 20.72
CA VAL A 169 -19.11 0.19 20.47
C VAL A 169 -18.47 0.72 19.18
N SER A 170 -19.22 0.73 18.08
CA SER A 170 -18.76 1.14 16.75
C SER A 170 -19.86 1.87 15.98
N GLN A 171 -19.49 3.00 15.39
CA GLN A 171 -20.40 3.80 14.58
C GLN A 171 -20.00 3.71 13.12
N ILE A 172 -20.99 3.47 12.26
CA ILE A 172 -20.83 3.48 10.81
C ILE A 172 -21.78 4.52 10.25
N THR A 173 -21.21 5.40 9.44
CA THR A 173 -21.95 6.49 8.82
C THR A 173 -21.79 6.36 7.31
N GLU A 174 -22.89 6.06 6.62
CA GLU A 174 -22.95 6.13 5.16
C GLU A 174 -23.29 7.57 4.74
N LEU A 175 -22.47 8.14 3.86
CA LEU A 175 -22.68 9.48 3.32
C LEU A 175 -23.47 9.43 2.01
N PHE A 176 -24.80 9.43 2.10
CA PHE A 176 -25.70 9.26 0.95
C PHE A 176 -25.59 10.35 -0.14
N ARG A 177 -25.05 11.53 0.22
CA ARG A 177 -24.85 12.68 -0.69
C ARG A 177 -23.37 12.96 -0.93
N TYR A 178 -22.52 11.97 -0.71
CA TYR A 178 -21.12 12.04 -1.10
C TYR A 178 -20.99 11.74 -2.59
N HIS A 179 -20.26 12.60 -3.30
CA HIS A 179 -20.07 12.52 -4.74
C HIS A 179 -18.59 12.63 -5.06
N SER A 180 -18.18 11.98 -6.15
CA SER A 180 -16.87 12.19 -6.73
C SER A 180 -16.76 13.63 -7.27
N VAL A 181 -15.54 14.16 -7.29
CA VAL A 181 -15.20 15.46 -7.87
C VAL A 181 -15.37 15.44 -9.39
N GLY A 182 -15.08 14.30 -10.02
CA GLY A 182 -15.28 14.08 -11.44
C GLY A 182 -15.40 12.61 -11.80
N PHE A 183 -15.32 12.31 -13.09
CA PHE A 183 -15.39 10.94 -13.64
C PHE A 183 -14.02 10.25 -13.74
N SER A 184 -12.92 11.00 -13.57
CA SER A 184 -11.55 10.48 -13.66
C SER A 184 -10.98 10.24 -12.27
N THR A 185 -10.28 9.12 -12.12
CA THR A 185 -9.54 8.76 -10.91
C THR A 185 -8.60 9.88 -10.48
N ASP A 186 -7.84 10.44 -11.42
CA ASP A 186 -6.86 11.50 -11.19
C ASP A 186 -7.41 12.71 -10.44
N ASN A 187 -8.53 13.28 -10.89
CA ASN A 187 -9.09 14.46 -10.24
C ASN A 187 -9.65 14.14 -8.86
N ASN A 188 -10.22 12.94 -8.70
CA ASN A 188 -10.76 12.47 -7.44
C ASN A 188 -9.65 12.22 -6.42
N THR A 189 -8.58 11.51 -6.80
CA THR A 189 -7.45 11.20 -5.91
C THR A 189 -6.65 12.46 -5.58
N LYS A 190 -6.47 13.40 -6.52
CA LYS A 190 -5.88 14.72 -6.24
C LYS A 190 -6.63 15.48 -5.16
N ALA A 191 -7.93 15.68 -5.34
CA ALA A 191 -8.75 16.36 -4.35
C ALA A 191 -8.74 15.65 -3.00
N MET A 192 -8.72 14.33 -3.01
CA MET A 192 -8.74 13.51 -1.79
C MET A 192 -7.42 13.49 -1.02
N PHE A 193 -6.28 13.42 -1.71
CA PHE A 193 -4.97 13.32 -1.07
C PHE A 193 -4.31 14.69 -0.84
N LEU A 194 -4.60 15.70 -1.65
CA LEU A 194 -4.06 17.06 -1.48
C LEU A 194 -5.07 18.07 -0.92
N GLY A 195 -6.37 17.77 -0.98
CA GLY A 195 -7.42 18.74 -0.69
C GLY A 195 -7.80 19.65 -1.86
N GLU A 196 -7.13 19.55 -3.01
CA GLU A 196 -7.43 20.33 -4.22
C GLU A 196 -7.03 19.58 -5.51
N ILE A 197 -7.73 19.84 -6.62
CA ILE A 197 -7.45 19.22 -7.94
C ILE A 197 -6.21 19.85 -8.59
N TYR A 198 -6.03 21.16 -8.40
CA TYR A 198 -4.95 21.94 -9.00
C TYR A 198 -4.15 22.59 -7.87
N PRO A 199 -3.15 21.89 -7.31
CA PRO A 199 -2.36 22.42 -6.21
C PRO A 199 -1.72 23.76 -6.58
N LYS A 200 -2.10 24.82 -5.87
CA LYS A 200 -1.58 26.18 -6.14
C LYS A 200 -0.14 26.34 -5.65
N ASN A 201 0.22 25.57 -4.63
CA ASN A 201 1.53 25.64 -4.01
C ASN A 201 2.44 24.56 -4.63
N PRO A 202 3.68 24.92 -5.01
CA PRO A 202 4.66 23.91 -5.36
C PRO A 202 4.90 23.00 -4.16
N ASN A 203 5.33 21.77 -4.42
CA ASN A 203 5.65 20.77 -3.40
C ASN A 203 4.49 20.43 -2.44
N THR A 204 3.23 20.54 -2.86
CA THR A 204 2.08 20.21 -2.00
C THR A 204 2.11 18.74 -1.58
N LEU A 205 2.05 18.48 -0.29
CA LEU A 205 2.25 17.13 0.23
C LEU A 205 0.93 16.37 0.31
N PRO A 206 0.97 15.04 0.14
CA PRO A 206 -0.21 14.21 0.33
C PRO A 206 -0.58 14.10 1.82
N ILE A 207 -1.84 13.75 2.09
CA ILE A 207 -2.41 13.68 3.43
C ILE A 207 -1.59 12.82 4.41
N TRP A 208 -0.99 11.72 3.95
CA TRP A 208 -0.17 10.86 4.81
C TRP A 208 1.11 11.57 5.31
N ALA A 209 1.67 12.54 4.59
CA ALA A 209 2.75 13.37 5.13
C ALA A 209 2.30 14.18 6.36
N TYR A 210 1.06 14.68 6.37
CA TYR A 210 0.51 15.41 7.51
C TYR A 210 0.36 14.52 8.74
N PHE A 211 -0.01 13.26 8.54
CA PHE A 211 -0.06 12.26 9.60
C PHE A 211 1.35 11.95 10.12
N ARG A 212 2.33 11.73 9.23
CA ARG A 212 3.70 11.41 9.62
C ARG A 212 4.36 12.51 10.44
N ASP A 213 4.18 13.77 10.04
CA ASP A 213 4.69 14.94 10.78
C ASP A 213 4.11 15.04 12.20
N ARG A 214 2.93 14.42 12.44
CA ARG A 214 2.25 14.33 13.74
C ARG A 214 2.57 13.04 14.50
N GLY A 215 3.60 12.30 14.08
CA GLY A 215 4.13 11.14 14.78
C GLY A 215 3.44 9.82 14.44
N TYR A 216 2.55 9.80 13.44
CA TYR A 216 1.95 8.55 12.98
C TYR A 216 2.97 7.68 12.26
N ILE A 217 2.80 6.36 12.36
CA ILE A 217 3.41 5.43 11.40
C ILE A 217 2.57 5.46 10.13
N THR A 218 3.19 5.69 8.98
CA THR A 218 2.46 5.84 7.71
C THR A 218 2.80 4.73 6.73
N ALA A 219 1.79 4.16 6.10
CA ALA A 219 1.98 3.09 5.11
C ALA A 219 1.07 3.29 3.90
N ARG A 220 1.57 2.90 2.74
CA ARG A 220 0.80 2.85 1.49
C ARG A 220 0.91 1.49 0.84
N ILE A 221 -0.22 0.95 0.42
CA ILE A 221 -0.31 -0.28 -0.39
C ILE A 221 -1.04 0.11 -1.67
N GLU A 222 -0.42 -0.14 -2.81
CA GLU A 222 -0.91 0.32 -4.11
C GLU A 222 -0.94 -0.81 -5.12
N SER A 223 -2.15 -1.25 -5.51
CA SER A 223 -2.29 -2.34 -6.49
C SER A 223 -2.13 -1.89 -7.94
N GLY A 224 -2.00 -0.58 -8.19
CA GLY A 224 -1.92 0.01 -9.52
C GLY A 224 -0.52 0.12 -10.14
N CYS A 225 0.55 -0.24 -9.44
CA CYS A 225 1.93 0.11 -9.83
C CYS A 225 2.13 1.64 -10.00
N GLU A 226 1.47 2.43 -9.17
CA GLU A 226 1.44 3.89 -9.34
C GLU A 226 2.07 4.63 -8.15
N ASP A 227 2.94 5.61 -8.40
CA ASP A 227 3.25 6.61 -7.38
C ASP A 227 2.43 7.86 -7.62
N TRP A 228 1.35 8.00 -6.85
CA TRP A 228 0.46 9.16 -6.87
C TRP A 228 1.22 10.50 -6.80
N ALA A 229 2.30 10.60 -6.01
CA ALA A 229 3.04 11.87 -5.89
C ALA A 229 3.78 12.21 -7.19
N LYS A 230 4.32 11.20 -7.88
CA LYS A 230 4.90 11.37 -9.22
C LYS A 230 3.81 11.70 -10.24
N GLU A 231 2.78 10.87 -10.34
CA GLU A 231 1.77 10.98 -11.39
C GLU A 231 1.07 12.34 -11.36
N TYR A 232 0.64 12.76 -10.18
CA TYR A 232 -0.26 13.91 -10.07
C TYR A 232 0.40 15.19 -9.63
N ASN A 233 1.59 15.09 -9.02
CA ASN A 233 2.28 16.22 -8.45
C ASN A 233 3.75 16.31 -8.89
N GLY A 234 4.23 15.39 -9.73
CA GLY A 234 5.62 15.31 -10.14
C GLY A 234 6.13 16.54 -10.90
N HIS A 235 5.24 17.30 -11.55
CA HIS A 235 5.58 18.58 -12.19
C HIS A 235 5.85 19.70 -11.18
N ASN A 236 5.36 19.58 -9.95
CA ASN A 236 5.55 20.55 -8.87
C ASN A 236 6.82 20.28 -8.04
N TYR A 237 7.52 19.18 -8.35
CA TYR A 237 8.83 18.86 -7.79
C TYR A 237 9.86 18.87 -8.94
N PRO A 238 11.10 19.30 -8.70
CA PRO A 238 12.19 19.00 -9.61
C PRO A 238 12.24 17.50 -9.89
N GLN A 239 12.41 17.07 -11.15
CA GLN A 239 12.39 15.63 -11.49
C GLN A 239 13.50 14.82 -10.82
N GLN A 240 14.56 15.50 -10.36
CA GLN A 240 15.68 14.92 -9.61
C GLN A 240 15.44 14.94 -8.09
N ASP A 241 14.38 15.60 -7.62
CA ASP A 241 14.13 15.81 -6.19
C ASP A 241 13.58 14.56 -5.50
N PHE A 242 13.86 14.59 -4.19
CA PHE A 242 13.61 13.60 -3.14
C PHE A 242 12.40 12.70 -3.36
N ALA A 243 12.60 11.43 -3.03
CA ALA A 243 11.53 10.45 -2.91
C ALA A 243 10.45 10.95 -1.93
N VAL A 244 9.34 11.47 -2.46
CA VAL A 244 8.21 11.98 -1.66
C VAL A 244 7.70 10.88 -0.74
N SER A 245 7.69 9.63 -1.21
CA SER A 245 7.41 8.45 -0.39
C SER A 245 8.37 8.31 0.80
N ASN A 246 9.70 8.43 0.62
CA ASN A 246 10.64 8.37 1.74
C ASN A 246 10.40 9.47 2.78
N ARG A 247 9.93 10.65 2.34
CA ARG A 247 9.51 11.73 3.24
C ARG A 247 8.18 11.45 3.93
N SER A 248 7.25 10.77 3.27
CA SER A 248 5.84 10.72 3.70
C SER A 248 5.37 9.36 4.23
N LEU A 249 6.14 8.29 4.01
CA LEU A 249 5.81 6.91 4.32
C LEU A 249 6.91 6.22 5.14
N ASP A 250 6.51 5.39 6.10
CA ASP A 250 7.38 4.40 6.73
C ASP A 250 7.40 3.10 5.92
N TYR A 251 6.26 2.73 5.31
CA TYR A 251 6.11 1.52 4.50
C TYR A 251 5.44 1.81 3.14
N GLU A 252 5.90 1.13 2.09
CA GLU A 252 5.32 1.19 0.75
C GLU A 252 5.32 -0.21 0.12
N LEU A 253 4.15 -0.74 -0.23
CA LEU A 253 4.02 -1.98 -0.99
C LEU A 253 3.43 -1.70 -2.38
N THR A 254 4.32 -1.48 -3.35
CA THR A 254 3.96 -1.23 -4.75
C THR A 254 4.61 -2.24 -5.71
N ALA A 255 5.87 -2.61 -5.47
CA ALA A 255 6.66 -3.45 -6.37
C ALA A 255 5.99 -4.76 -6.84
N PRO A 256 5.29 -5.56 -5.99
CA PRO A 256 4.63 -6.78 -6.47
C PRO A 256 3.59 -6.54 -7.57
N PHE A 257 2.96 -5.37 -7.56
CA PHE A 257 1.90 -5.00 -8.49
C PHE A 257 2.44 -4.40 -9.79
N CYS A 258 3.76 -4.20 -9.86
CA CYS A 258 4.50 -3.77 -11.03
C CYS A 258 5.06 -4.92 -11.86
N LEU A 259 4.91 -6.17 -11.41
CA LEU A 259 5.49 -7.32 -12.08
C LEU A 259 4.80 -7.61 -13.42
N PRO A 260 5.48 -8.21 -14.41
CA PRO A 260 4.93 -8.48 -15.74
C PRO A 260 3.65 -9.32 -15.74
N GLU A 261 3.45 -10.18 -14.74
CA GLU A 261 2.22 -10.96 -14.55
C GLU A 261 0.99 -10.06 -14.35
N VAL A 262 1.19 -8.86 -13.80
CA VAL A 262 0.16 -7.86 -13.51
C VAL A 262 0.26 -6.75 -14.57
N PHE A 263 1.42 -6.14 -14.72
CA PHE A 263 1.68 -5.03 -15.62
C PHE A 263 2.56 -5.49 -16.80
N PRO A 264 1.97 -5.99 -17.91
CA PRO A 264 2.74 -6.64 -18.96
C PRO A 264 3.61 -5.65 -19.76
N ASP A 265 4.88 -5.99 -19.97
CA ASP A 265 5.82 -5.15 -20.74
C ASP A 265 5.53 -5.12 -22.26
N VAL A 266 4.61 -5.99 -22.73
CA VAL A 266 4.23 -6.10 -24.14
C VAL A 266 2.72 -5.96 -24.31
N GLY A 267 2.31 -5.24 -25.36
CA GLY A 267 0.91 -4.96 -25.67
C GLY A 267 0.43 -3.63 -25.06
N ASN A 268 -0.85 -3.56 -24.69
CA ASN A 268 -1.42 -2.40 -24.02
C ASN A 268 -1.53 -2.67 -22.50
N PRO A 269 -0.54 -2.26 -21.68
CA PRO A 269 -0.57 -2.45 -20.23
C PRO A 269 -1.61 -1.58 -19.53
N PHE A 270 -2.29 -0.68 -20.25
CA PHE A 270 -3.37 0.17 -19.71
C PHE A 270 -4.73 -0.18 -20.32
N GLY A 271 -4.86 -1.39 -20.87
CA GLY A 271 -6.09 -1.84 -21.49
C GLY A 271 -7.15 -2.23 -20.46
N ASN A 272 -8.41 -2.26 -20.88
CA ASN A 272 -9.52 -2.66 -20.01
C ASN A 272 -9.44 -4.12 -19.54
N PHE A 273 -8.61 -4.96 -20.16
CA PHE A 273 -8.55 -6.41 -19.85
C PHE A 273 -7.21 -6.86 -19.26
N LYS A 274 -6.22 -5.97 -19.17
CA LYS A 274 -4.89 -6.24 -18.65
C LYS A 274 -4.32 -4.96 -18.04
N GLY A 275 -3.52 -5.11 -16.99
CA GLY A 275 -2.94 -3.97 -16.29
C GLY A 275 -3.85 -3.35 -15.23
N PRO A 276 -3.43 -2.22 -14.64
CA PRO A 276 -4.02 -1.66 -13.43
C PRO A 276 -5.45 -1.14 -13.64
N TYR A 277 -5.85 -0.83 -14.87
CA TYR A 277 -7.18 -0.35 -15.23
C TYR A 277 -8.12 -1.47 -15.71
N SER A 278 -7.80 -2.71 -15.33
CA SER A 278 -8.59 -3.84 -15.81
C SER A 278 -9.98 -3.86 -15.17
N ILE A 279 -11.01 -4.09 -16.00
CA ILE A 279 -12.40 -4.30 -15.59
C ILE A 279 -12.69 -5.77 -15.22
N ILE A 280 -11.69 -6.65 -15.31
CA ILE A 280 -11.78 -8.05 -14.90
C ILE A 280 -10.91 -8.29 -13.67
N ALA A 281 -11.37 -9.17 -12.78
CA ALA A 281 -10.57 -9.60 -11.64
C ALA A 281 -9.25 -10.20 -12.14
N ARG A 282 -8.13 -9.78 -11.54
CA ARG A 282 -6.80 -10.24 -11.94
C ARG A 282 -6.18 -11.13 -10.88
N CYS A 283 -5.28 -11.96 -11.35
CA CYS A 283 -4.60 -12.95 -10.53
C CYS A 283 -3.11 -12.69 -10.57
N LEU A 284 -2.50 -12.76 -9.39
CA LEU A 284 -1.07 -12.81 -9.23
C LEU A 284 -0.75 -14.11 -8.50
N PHE A 285 -0.05 -15.03 -9.18
CA PHE A 285 0.40 -16.30 -8.62
C PHE A 285 -0.75 -17.15 -8.02
N GLY A 286 -1.80 -17.34 -8.80
CA GLY A 286 -2.96 -18.17 -8.46
C GLY A 286 -3.92 -17.61 -7.39
N ARG A 287 -3.71 -16.36 -6.96
CA ARG A 287 -4.59 -15.65 -6.01
C ARG A 287 -5.02 -14.31 -6.60
N TYR A 288 -6.17 -13.79 -6.16
CA TYR A 288 -6.59 -12.46 -6.59
C TYR A 288 -5.62 -11.38 -6.10
N LEU A 289 -5.44 -10.32 -6.87
CA LEU A 289 -4.45 -9.28 -6.56
C LEU A 289 -4.72 -8.63 -5.20
N HIS A 290 -5.99 -8.35 -4.90
CA HIS A 290 -6.38 -7.70 -3.64
C HIS A 290 -6.09 -8.55 -2.42
N GLU A 291 -6.06 -9.88 -2.55
CA GLU A 291 -5.69 -10.76 -1.44
C GLU A 291 -4.25 -10.51 -0.97
N TRP A 292 -3.33 -10.16 -1.87
CA TRP A 292 -1.96 -9.82 -1.52
C TRP A 292 -1.86 -8.50 -0.77
N ALA A 293 -2.65 -7.51 -1.18
CA ALA A 293 -2.76 -6.23 -0.49
C ALA A 293 -3.36 -6.40 0.92
N PHE A 294 -4.42 -7.20 1.05
CA PHE A 294 -5.02 -7.51 2.35
C PHE A 294 -4.11 -8.35 3.26
N ASP A 295 -3.36 -9.31 2.70
CA ASP A 295 -2.38 -10.11 3.45
C ASP A 295 -1.30 -9.20 4.06
N TYR A 296 -0.73 -8.28 3.27
CA TYR A 296 0.23 -7.31 3.78
C TYR A 296 -0.39 -6.36 4.82
N LEU A 297 -1.60 -5.83 4.56
CA LEU A 297 -2.32 -4.98 5.52
C LEU A 297 -2.53 -5.70 6.87
N TYR A 298 -2.85 -7.00 6.82
CA TYR A 298 -3.03 -7.82 8.02
C TYR A 298 -1.72 -7.98 8.80
N LYS A 299 -0.61 -8.28 8.11
CA LYS A 299 0.72 -8.36 8.72
C LYS A 299 1.12 -7.03 9.34
N LEU A 300 0.96 -5.93 8.61
CA LEU A 300 1.23 -4.58 9.10
C LEU A 300 0.41 -4.23 10.35
N ARG A 301 -0.89 -4.51 10.32
CA ARG A 301 -1.76 -4.28 11.49
C ARG A 301 -1.34 -5.14 12.69
N ARG A 302 -0.87 -6.38 12.47
CA ARG A 302 -0.38 -7.25 13.54
C ARG A 302 0.85 -6.66 14.20
N GLU A 303 1.81 -6.18 13.41
CA GLU A 303 3.01 -5.51 13.93
C GLU A 303 2.66 -4.20 14.68
N LEU A 304 1.70 -3.43 14.17
CA LEU A 304 1.28 -2.15 14.77
C LEU A 304 0.48 -2.30 16.06
N ARG A 305 -0.05 -3.49 16.37
CA ARG A 305 -0.79 -3.72 17.62
C ARG A 305 0.17 -3.63 18.80
N PRO A 306 -0.23 -2.99 19.91
CA PRO A 306 0.56 -3.00 21.14
C PRO A 306 0.86 -4.44 21.56
N GLN A 307 2.13 -4.84 21.47
CA GLN A 307 2.60 -6.09 22.04
C GLN A 307 2.86 -5.85 23.53
N PRO A 308 2.31 -6.68 24.45
CA PRO A 308 2.51 -6.52 25.89
C PRO A 308 3.98 -6.43 26.30
N ALA A 309 4.87 -7.14 25.61
CA ALA A 309 6.30 -7.18 25.87
C ALA A 309 7.07 -5.97 25.33
N ILE A 310 6.66 -5.39 24.20
CA ILE A 310 7.37 -4.26 23.55
C ILE A 310 6.92 -2.91 24.13
N SER A 311 5.71 -2.86 24.71
CA SER A 311 5.16 -1.62 25.28
C SER A 311 5.99 -1.04 26.45
N GLN A 312 6.94 -1.80 27.01
CA GLN A 312 7.79 -1.37 28.11
C GLN A 312 9.10 -0.71 27.67
N SER A 313 9.63 -0.99 26.47
CA SER A 313 10.97 -0.52 26.06
C SER A 313 10.96 0.77 25.22
N THR A 314 9.88 1.07 24.49
CA THR A 314 9.78 2.29 23.65
C THR A 314 8.76 3.32 24.15
N GLY A 315 8.02 3.01 25.22
CA GLY A 315 7.26 3.97 26.02
C GLY A 315 6.06 4.69 25.37
N LYS A 316 5.82 4.56 24.06
CA LYS A 316 4.66 5.20 23.41
C LYS A 316 4.09 4.35 22.29
N HIS A 317 2.83 3.93 22.47
CA HIS A 317 1.97 3.54 21.36
C HIS A 317 1.95 4.67 20.32
N ARG A 318 2.46 4.40 19.13
CA ARG A 318 2.41 5.32 17.98
C ARG A 318 1.10 5.07 17.23
N PRO A 319 0.29 6.10 16.96
CA PRO A 319 -0.86 5.93 16.09
C PRO A 319 -0.38 5.64 14.66
N TYR A 320 -1.25 5.11 13.81
CA TYR A 320 -0.89 4.80 12.42
C TYR A 320 -1.94 5.26 11.41
N MET A 321 -1.48 5.56 10.20
CA MET A 321 -2.28 5.82 9.01
C MET A 321 -1.85 4.82 7.94
N VAL A 322 -2.75 3.93 7.52
CA VAL A 322 -2.52 3.07 6.35
C VAL A 322 -3.46 3.46 5.22
N ALA A 323 -2.91 3.77 4.05
CA ALA A 323 -3.65 3.98 2.81
C ALA A 323 -3.53 2.74 1.93
N VAL A 324 -4.66 2.20 1.48
CA VAL A 324 -4.71 1.06 0.56
C VAL A 324 -5.56 1.45 -0.63
N ALA A 325 -4.99 1.36 -1.82
CA ALA A 325 -5.67 1.64 -3.07
C ALA A 325 -5.82 0.35 -3.90
N PHE A 326 -7.07 0.07 -4.27
CA PHE A 326 -7.49 -1.07 -5.07
C PHE A 326 -7.91 -0.55 -6.45
N MET A 327 -6.93 -0.34 -7.33
CA MET A 327 -7.12 0.28 -8.65
C MET A 327 -7.92 -0.59 -9.63
N GLU A 328 -7.96 -1.90 -9.39
CA GLU A 328 -8.75 -2.85 -10.17
C GLU A 328 -10.03 -3.30 -9.45
N GLY A 329 -10.44 -2.57 -8.41
CA GLY A 329 -11.73 -2.75 -7.73
C GLY A 329 -12.93 -2.35 -8.59
N HIS A 330 -12.84 -2.44 -9.92
CA HIS A 330 -13.85 -1.96 -10.85
C HIS A 330 -15.17 -2.66 -10.58
N GLU A 331 -16.29 -1.95 -10.71
CA GLU A 331 -17.64 -2.48 -10.50
C GLU A 331 -18.01 -3.72 -11.35
N ALA A 332 -17.15 -4.10 -12.30
CA ALA A 332 -17.31 -5.26 -13.17
C ALA A 332 -16.49 -6.48 -12.71
N THR A 333 -15.54 -6.33 -11.79
CA THR A 333 -14.71 -7.44 -11.30
C THR A 333 -15.50 -8.35 -10.36
N GLY A 334 -16.34 -7.76 -9.51
CA GLY A 334 -17.24 -8.47 -8.60
C GLY A 334 -16.51 -9.33 -7.55
N GLU A 335 -15.26 -8.98 -7.24
CA GLU A 335 -14.39 -9.69 -6.29
C GLU A 335 -14.80 -9.52 -4.83
#